data_AF-A0A250FZP3-F1
#
_entry.id   AF-A0A250FZP3-F1
#
_cell.length_a   1.000
_cell.length_b   1.000
_cell.length_c   1.000
_cell.angle_alpha   90.00
_cell.angle_beta   90.00
_cell.angle_gamma   90.00
#
_symmetry.space_group_name_H-M   'P 1'
#
loop_
_entity.id
_entity.type
_entity.pdbx_description
1 polymer ?
#
loop_
_entity_poly.entity_id
_entity_poly.type
_entity_poly.pdbx_seq_one_letter_code
_entity_poly.pdbx_strand_id
1 'polypeptide(L)'
;MPIEEMKNAWKMLVIVSVAVPTLLYLILHMINWIDSPFEVPIEKRKWILYAYISLLIVIALKIITIDKFPILYLYIMNLAIGCFVIVFMQFLKLFGSLSVMLVGGITGFTVFLSVFYNIDLLYVISILIFVGGLVASSRMYLTQQTLLASFLSWAAGFLPQVILLYLVQ
;
A
#
# COMPACT_ATOMS: atom_id res chain seq x y z
N MET A 1 23.79 1.60 4.62
CA MET A 1 23.40 0.18 4.47
C MET A 1 24.33 -0.46 3.45
N PRO A 2 24.82 -1.69 3.65
CA PRO A 2 25.44 -2.47 2.58
C PRO A 2 24.46 -2.58 1.41
N ILE A 3 24.94 -2.51 0.17
CA ILE A 3 24.12 -2.56 -1.06
C ILE A 3 23.21 -3.82 -1.07
N GLU A 4 23.66 -4.91 -0.46
CA GLU A 4 22.91 -6.17 -0.36
C GLU A 4 21.66 -6.07 0.53
N GLU A 5 21.74 -5.37 1.65
CA GLU A 5 20.59 -5.17 2.55
C GLU A 5 19.51 -4.32 1.88
N MET A 6 19.92 -3.30 1.12
CA MET A 6 18.99 -2.45 0.40
C MET A 6 18.27 -3.21 -0.73
N LYS A 7 18.99 -4.09 -1.43
CA LYS A 7 18.43 -4.98 -2.45
C LYS A 7 17.42 -5.96 -1.84
N ASN A 8 17.72 -6.50 -0.66
CA ASN A 8 16.81 -7.40 0.06
C ASN A 8 15.57 -6.67 0.58
N ALA A 9 15.73 -5.45 1.12
CA ALA A 9 14.60 -4.62 1.55
C ALA A 9 13.66 -4.29 0.39
N TRP A 10 14.20 -3.95 -0.79
CA TRP A 10 13.43 -3.70 -2.00
C TRP A 10 12.66 -4.94 -2.46
N LYS A 11 13.30 -6.11 -2.49
CA LYS A 11 12.63 -7.37 -2.82
C LYS A 11 11.49 -7.67 -1.86
N MET A 12 11.75 -7.56 -0.55
CA MET A 12 10.74 -7.80 0.47
C MET A 12 9.58 -6.81 0.36
N LEU A 13 9.85 -5.55 0.03
CA LEU A 13 8.81 -4.55 -0.18
C LEU A 13 7.90 -4.91 -1.35
N VAL A 14 8.46 -5.30 -2.49
CA VAL A 14 7.65 -5.69 -3.66
C VAL A 14 6.81 -6.92 -3.34
N ILE A 15 7.37 -7.89 -2.60
CA ILE A 15 6.63 -9.07 -2.14
C ILE A 15 5.51 -8.67 -1.18
N VAL A 16 5.78 -7.84 -0.17
CA VAL A 16 4.77 -7.44 0.82
C VAL A 16 3.66 -6.61 0.18
N SER A 17 3.99 -5.70 -0.73
CA SER A 17 3.01 -4.80 -1.35
C SER A 17 2.16 -5.44 -2.44
N VAL A 18 2.68 -6.45 -3.14
CA VAL A 18 1.97 -7.12 -4.25
C VAL A 18 1.44 -8.49 -3.85
N ALA A 19 2.25 -9.33 -3.20
CA ALA A 19 1.86 -10.70 -2.90
C ALA A 19 0.83 -10.76 -1.76
N VAL A 20 0.99 -9.98 -0.70
CA VAL A 20 0.09 -9.99 0.46
C VAL A 20 -1.36 -9.66 0.09
N PRO A 21 -1.67 -8.57 -0.64
CA PRO A 21 -3.04 -8.31 -1.06
C PRO A 21 -3.53 -9.38 -2.05
N THR A 22 -2.70 -9.81 -3.01
CA THR A 22 -3.09 -10.85 -3.98
C THR A 22 -3.45 -12.17 -3.31
N LEU A 23 -2.66 -12.60 -2.33
CA LEU A 23 -2.92 -13.80 -1.53
C LEU A 23 -4.24 -13.68 -0.77
N LEU A 24 -4.53 -12.51 -0.20
CA LEU A 24 -5.80 -12.26 0.48
C LEU A 24 -6.99 -12.46 -0.48
N TYR A 25 -6.96 -11.84 -1.67
CA TYR A 25 -8.01 -12.01 -2.68
C TYR A 25 -8.16 -13.46 -3.14
N LEU A 26 -7.04 -14.18 -3.32
CA LEU A 26 -7.04 -15.61 -3.67
C LEU A 26 -7.67 -16.48 -2.57
N ILE A 27 -7.31 -16.27 -1.31
CA ILE A 27 -7.88 -17.02 -0.18
C ILE A 27 -9.39 -16.80 -0.10
N LEU A 28 -9.84 -15.55 -0.24
CA LEU A 28 -11.25 -15.21 -0.19
C LEU A 28 -12.04 -15.78 -1.39
N HIS A 29 -11.39 -15.89 -2.55
CA HIS A 29 -11.97 -16.56 -3.72
C HIS A 29 -12.05 -18.08 -3.52
N MET A 30 -11.00 -18.73 -2.98
CA MET A 30 -11.03 -20.17 -2.69
C MET A 30 -12.09 -20.58 -1.68
N ILE A 31 -12.44 -19.69 -0.74
CA ILE A 31 -13.51 -19.91 0.24
C ILE A 31 -14.92 -19.64 -0.37
N ASN A 32 -15.01 -19.33 -1.67
CA ASN A 32 -16.24 -18.92 -2.38
C ASN A 32 -16.92 -17.70 -1.76
N TRP A 33 -16.17 -16.84 -1.06
CA TRP A 33 -16.72 -15.64 -0.44
C TRP A 33 -16.84 -14.48 -1.44
N ILE A 34 -16.08 -14.52 -2.53
CA ILE A 34 -16.11 -13.56 -3.63
C ILE A 34 -16.20 -14.32 -4.96
N ASP A 35 -17.16 -13.94 -5.80
CA ASP A 35 -17.41 -14.58 -7.10
C ASP A 35 -16.26 -14.36 -8.09
N SER A 36 -15.68 -13.15 -8.11
CA SER A 36 -14.48 -12.85 -8.87
C SER A 36 -13.50 -11.93 -8.11
N PRO A 37 -12.18 -12.16 -8.20
CA PRO A 37 -11.19 -11.29 -7.56
C PRO A 37 -11.13 -9.87 -8.16
N PHE A 38 -11.76 -9.64 -9.31
CA PHE A 38 -11.74 -8.35 -10.02
C PHE A 38 -12.97 -7.48 -9.74
N GLU A 39 -14.14 -8.10 -9.57
CA GLU A 39 -15.41 -7.41 -9.30
C GLU A 39 -15.93 -7.80 -7.92
N VAL A 40 -15.49 -7.03 -6.91
CA VAL A 40 -15.96 -7.22 -5.54
C VAL A 40 -17.09 -6.25 -5.24
N PRO A 41 -18.27 -6.73 -4.79
CA PRO A 41 -19.37 -5.87 -4.39
C PRO A 41 -18.96 -4.96 -3.21
N ILE A 42 -19.52 -3.75 -3.18
CA ILE A 42 -19.16 -2.68 -2.23
C ILE A 42 -19.25 -3.14 -0.77
N GLU A 43 -20.26 -3.95 -0.45
CA GLU A 43 -20.49 -4.51 0.88
C GLU A 43 -19.34 -5.41 1.33
N LYS A 44 -18.85 -6.29 0.44
CA LYS A 44 -17.74 -7.20 0.72
C LYS A 44 -16.40 -6.46 0.75
N ARG A 45 -16.24 -5.37 -0.01
CA ARG A 45 -14.99 -4.59 -0.09
C ARG A 45 -14.50 -4.07 1.27
N LYS A 46 -15.43 -3.71 2.17
CA LYS A 46 -15.12 -3.32 3.57
C LYS A 46 -14.49 -4.46 4.35
N TRP A 47 -15.07 -5.65 4.27
CA TRP A 47 -14.58 -6.84 4.95
C TRP A 47 -13.20 -7.26 4.46
N ILE A 48 -12.94 -7.15 3.15
CA ILE A 48 -11.60 -7.40 2.59
C ILE A 48 -10.56 -6.42 3.15
N LEU A 49 -10.91 -5.14 3.27
CA LEU A 49 -10.01 -4.14 3.87
C LEU A 49 -9.70 -4.46 5.34
N TYR A 50 -10.70 -4.86 6.13
CA TYR A 50 -10.46 -5.28 7.51
C TYR A 50 -9.55 -6.52 7.58
N ALA A 51 -9.80 -7.52 6.74
CA ALA A 51 -8.96 -8.71 6.67
C ALA A 51 -7.52 -8.36 6.25
N TYR A 52 -7.34 -7.42 5.32
CA TYR A 52 -6.03 -6.92 4.92
C TYR A 52 -5.30 -6.20 6.06
N ILE A 53 -5.99 -5.34 6.82
CA ILE A 53 -5.43 -4.67 7.99
C ILE A 53 -4.98 -5.70 9.04
N SER A 54 -5.83 -6.70 9.33
CA SER A 54 -5.47 -7.78 10.26
C SER A 54 -4.22 -8.54 9.79
N LEU A 55 -4.14 -8.85 8.50
CA LEU A 55 -2.99 -9.52 7.91
C LEU A 55 -1.71 -8.68 8.04
N LEU A 56 -1.78 -7.37 7.76
CA LEU A 56 -0.64 -6.46 7.93
C LEU A 56 -0.16 -6.41 9.38
N ILE A 57 -1.07 -6.34 10.35
CA ILE A 57 -0.71 -6.34 11.78
C ILE A 57 -0.02 -7.66 12.18
N VAL A 58 -0.54 -8.80 11.72
CA VAL A 58 0.09 -10.11 11.98
C VAL A 58 1.50 -10.17 11.39
N ILE A 59 1.70 -9.67 10.17
CA ILE A 59 3.02 -9.63 9.53
C ILE A 59 3.97 -8.72 10.33
N ALA A 60 3.51 -7.55 10.77
CA ALA A 60 4.28 -6.60 11.57
C ALA A 60 4.71 -7.18 12.93
N LEU A 61 3.85 -7.98 13.58
CA LEU A 61 4.15 -8.54 14.89
C LEU A 61 4.94 -9.85 14.84
N LYS A 62 4.70 -10.72 13.85
CA LYS A 62 5.32 -12.06 13.80
C LYS A 62 6.49 -12.22 12.84
N ILE A 63 6.47 -11.53 11.70
CA ILE A 63 7.43 -11.78 10.61
C ILE A 63 8.50 -10.68 10.59
N ILE A 64 8.06 -9.43 10.59
CA ILE A 64 8.91 -8.26 10.41
C ILE A 64 8.88 -7.47 11.72
N THR A 65 9.50 -8.03 12.75
CA THR A 65 9.64 -7.35 14.05
C THR A 65 10.55 -6.15 13.93
N ILE A 66 10.30 -5.13 14.76
CA ILE A 66 11.05 -3.86 14.78
C ILE A 66 12.55 -4.08 14.97
N ASP A 67 12.94 -5.09 15.75
CA ASP A 67 14.32 -5.41 16.06
C ASP A 67 15.12 -5.97 14.87
N LYS A 68 14.44 -6.59 13.90
CA LYS A 68 15.08 -7.22 12.74
C LYS A 68 15.13 -6.31 11.53
N PHE A 69 14.01 -5.63 11.22
CA PHE A 69 13.87 -4.82 10.02
C PHE A 69 13.04 -3.55 10.31
N PRO A 70 13.61 -2.55 10.99
CA PRO A 70 12.87 -1.37 11.47
C PRO A 70 12.21 -0.58 10.33
N ILE A 71 12.91 -0.43 9.19
CA ILE A 71 12.41 0.31 8.02
C ILE A 71 11.20 -0.39 7.37
N LEU A 72 11.23 -1.73 7.31
CA LEU A 72 10.14 -2.50 6.72
C LEU A 72 8.93 -2.58 7.66
N TYR A 73 9.17 -2.58 8.97
CA TYR A 73 8.11 -2.43 9.97
C TYR A 73 7.38 -1.08 9.81
N LEU A 74 8.12 0.02 9.64
CA LEU A 74 7.53 1.35 9.37
C LEU A 74 6.72 1.37 8.07
N TYR A 75 7.16 0.65 7.04
CA TYR A 75 6.39 0.47 5.80
C TYR A 75 5.05 -0.23 6.02
N ILE A 76 5.05 -1.35 6.74
CA ILE A 76 3.82 -2.10 7.02
C ILE A 76 2.86 -1.29 7.88
N MET A 77 3.38 -0.58 8.88
CA MET A 77 2.57 0.34 9.69
C MET A 77 1.96 1.46 8.86
N ASN A 78 2.71 2.04 7.92
CA ASN A 78 2.16 3.03 6.99
C ASN A 78 1.03 2.45 6.14
N LEU A 79 1.22 1.24 5.58
CA LEU A 79 0.15 0.58 4.83
C LEU A 79 -1.09 0.34 5.68
N ALA A 80 -0.93 -0.03 6.95
CA ALA A 80 -2.05 -0.19 7.87
C ALA A 80 -2.78 1.14 8.12
N ILE A 81 -2.04 2.23 8.36
CA ILE A 81 -2.59 3.59 8.53
C ILE A 81 -3.34 4.01 7.26
N GLY A 82 -2.76 3.82 6.07
CA GLY A 82 -3.41 4.10 4.80
C GLY A 82 -4.72 3.33 4.62
N CYS A 83 -4.75 2.05 5.03
CA CYS A 83 -5.97 1.25 5.02
C CYS A 83 -7.04 1.80 5.97
N PHE A 84 -6.65 2.27 7.16
CA PHE A 84 -7.57 2.96 8.07
C PHE A 84 -8.15 4.24 7.44
N VAL A 85 -7.33 5.01 6.72
CA VAL A 85 -7.80 6.20 5.98
C VAL A 85 -8.79 5.82 4.88
N ILE A 86 -8.54 4.74 4.12
CA ILE A 86 -9.50 4.25 3.12
C ILE A 86 -10.82 3.84 3.78
N VAL A 87 -10.76 3.10 4.89
CA VAL A 87 -11.96 2.71 5.64
C VAL A 87 -12.72 3.95 6.10
N PHE A 88 -12.03 4.97 6.60
CA PHE A 88 -12.62 6.24 6.97
C PHE A 88 -13.28 6.96 5.78
N MET A 89 -12.63 7.01 4.62
CA MET A 89 -13.19 7.58 3.39
C MET A 89 -14.48 6.87 2.96
N GLN A 90 -14.60 5.55 3.18
CA GLN A 90 -15.82 4.81 2.87
C GLN A 90 -17.02 5.23 3.72
N PHE A 91 -16.80 5.71 4.97
CA PHE A 91 -17.87 6.31 5.77
C PHE A 91 -18.33 7.65 5.19
N LEU A 92 -17.42 8.39 4.54
CA LEU A 92 -17.72 9.65 3.84
C LEU A 92 -18.29 9.46 2.43
N LYS A 93 -18.69 8.23 2.05
CA LYS A 93 -19.13 7.85 0.70
C LYS A 93 -18.09 8.07 -0.41
N LEU A 94 -16.82 8.27 -0.02
CA LEU A 94 -15.68 8.30 -0.95
C LEU A 94 -15.11 6.89 -1.04
N PHE A 95 -15.44 6.18 -2.12
CA PHE A 95 -14.91 4.84 -2.33
C PHE A 95 -13.43 4.94 -2.72
N GLY A 96 -12.51 4.80 -1.76
CA GLY A 96 -11.08 4.71 -2.03
C GLY A 96 -10.66 3.37 -2.65
N SER A 97 -9.52 3.34 -3.34
CA SER A 97 -8.96 2.14 -3.97
C SER A 97 -7.69 1.67 -3.25
N LEU A 98 -7.71 0.42 -2.78
CA LEU A 98 -6.56 -0.21 -2.15
C LEU A 98 -5.37 -0.31 -3.10
N SER A 99 -5.59 -0.64 -4.38
CA SER A 99 -4.49 -0.70 -5.37
C SER A 99 -3.80 0.66 -5.56
N VAL A 100 -4.57 1.76 -5.59
CA VAL A 100 -4.03 3.11 -5.78
C VAL A 100 -3.24 3.56 -4.55
N MET A 101 -3.73 3.23 -3.35
CA MET A 101 -3.01 3.48 -2.09
C MET A 101 -1.73 2.67 -1.98
N LEU A 102 -1.71 1.40 -2.40
CA LEU A 102 -0.50 0.59 -2.40
C LEU A 102 0.58 1.21 -3.29
N VAL A 103 0.22 1.67 -4.49
CA VAL A 103 1.18 2.37 -5.37
C VAL A 103 1.68 3.65 -4.70
N GLY A 104 0.79 4.44 -4.08
CA GLY A 104 1.18 5.62 -3.29
C GLY A 104 2.14 5.30 -2.15
N GLY A 105 1.92 4.19 -1.44
CA GLY A 105 2.80 3.71 -0.38
C GLY A 105 4.18 3.29 -0.89
N ILE A 106 4.25 2.54 -2.01
CA ILE A 106 5.54 2.16 -2.63
C ILE A 106 6.31 3.42 -3.09
N THR A 107 5.61 4.39 -3.68
CA THR A 107 6.22 5.67 -4.07
C THR A 107 6.75 6.44 -2.85
N GLY A 108 5.94 6.57 -1.79
CA GLY A 108 6.33 7.23 -0.55
C GLY A 108 7.53 6.56 0.12
N PHE A 109 7.59 5.23 0.09
CA PHE A 109 8.71 4.48 0.66
C PHE A 109 9.99 4.65 -0.16
N THR A 110 9.87 4.70 -1.49
CA THR A 110 11.03 4.96 -2.36
C THR A 110 11.59 6.36 -2.12
N VAL A 111 10.72 7.37 -1.93
CA VAL A 111 11.13 8.72 -1.53
C VAL A 111 11.80 8.70 -0.15
N PHE A 112 11.22 7.99 0.82
CA PHE A 112 11.81 7.82 2.15
C PHE A 112 13.23 7.27 2.08
N LEU A 113 13.44 6.19 1.32
CA LEU A 113 14.77 5.60 1.13
C LEU A 113 15.75 6.56 0.46
N SER A 114 15.30 7.29 -0.55
CA SER A 114 16.12 8.25 -1.30
C SER A 114 16.68 9.34 -0.38
N VAL A 115 15.82 9.92 0.45
CA VAL A 115 16.18 11.00 1.38
C VAL A 115 16.98 10.47 2.58
N PHE A 116 16.54 9.38 3.22
CA PHE A 116 17.18 8.84 4.42
C PHE A 116 18.61 8.34 4.15
N TYR A 117 18.85 7.74 2.98
CA TYR A 117 20.17 7.22 2.61
C TYR A 117 20.97 8.14 1.68
N ASN A 118 20.44 9.30 1.28
CA ASN A 118 21.03 10.19 0.27
C ASN A 118 21.40 9.45 -1.04
N ILE A 119 20.48 8.65 -1.55
CA ILE A 119 20.65 7.88 -2.81
C ILE A 119 19.70 8.44 -3.86
N ASP A 120 20.21 8.66 -5.07
CA ASP A 120 19.41 9.12 -6.20
C ASP A 120 18.52 7.99 -6.75
N LEU A 121 17.24 8.01 -6.37
CA LEU A 121 16.21 7.09 -6.84
C LEU A 121 15.18 7.77 -7.76
N LEU A 122 15.51 8.95 -8.29
CA LEU A 122 14.61 9.80 -9.07
C LEU A 122 14.00 9.08 -10.29
N TYR A 123 14.78 8.23 -10.96
CA TYR A 123 14.30 7.41 -12.07
C TYR A 123 13.20 6.42 -11.65
N VAL A 124 13.41 5.74 -10.51
CA VAL A 124 12.45 4.78 -9.95
C VAL A 124 11.17 5.48 -9.50
N ILE A 125 11.30 6.63 -8.84
CA ILE A 125 10.16 7.47 -8.41
C ILE A 125 9.33 7.91 -9.61
N SER A 126 9.97 8.34 -10.69
CA SER A 126 9.30 8.79 -11.91
C SER A 126 8.47 7.67 -12.54
N ILE A 127 9.03 6.46 -12.63
CA ILE A 127 8.30 5.28 -13.12
C ILE A 127 7.11 4.96 -12.22
N LEU A 128 7.28 5.00 -10.89
CA LEU A 128 6.20 4.71 -9.95
C LEU A 128 5.06 5.73 -10.01
N ILE A 129 5.38 7.02 -10.22
CA ILE A 129 4.36 8.06 -10.43
C ILE A 129 3.60 7.79 -11.73
N PHE A 130 4.30 7.46 -12.81
CA PHE A 130 3.68 7.13 -14.10
C PHE A 130 2.75 5.91 -13.99
N VAL A 131 3.23 4.83 -13.38
CA VAL A 131 2.44 3.61 -13.11
C VAL A 131 1.26 3.92 -12.19
N GLY A 132 1.45 4.76 -11.17
CA GLY A 132 0.37 5.22 -10.29
C GLY A 132 -0.74 5.94 -11.04
N GLY A 133 -0.38 6.78 -12.01
CA GLY A 133 -1.33 7.42 -12.93
C GLY A 133 -2.14 6.39 -13.73
N LEU A 134 -1.48 5.41 -14.35
CA LEU A 134 -2.15 4.35 -15.12
C LEU A 134 -3.10 3.50 -14.25
N VAL A 135 -2.67 3.12 -13.05
CA VAL A 135 -3.48 2.34 -12.11
C VAL A 135 -4.70 3.15 -11.65
N ALA A 136 -4.52 4.44 -11.37
CA ALA A 136 -5.62 5.33 -11.01
C ALA A 136 -6.63 5.46 -12.17
N SER A 137 -6.16 5.69 -13.40
CA SER A 137 -7.03 5.79 -14.59
C SER A 137 -7.82 4.50 -14.84
N SER A 138 -7.18 3.33 -14.73
CA SER A 138 -7.85 2.03 -14.86
C SER A 138 -8.95 1.85 -13.82
N ARG A 139 -8.69 2.22 -12.56
CA ARG A 139 -9.67 2.10 -11.47
C ARG A 139 -10.81 3.11 -11.59
N MET A 140 -10.54 4.32 -12.07
CA MET A 140 -11.58 5.29 -12.41
C MET A 140 -12.52 4.74 -13.49
N TYR A 141 -11.97 4.13 -14.55
CA TYR A 141 -12.75 3.54 -15.63
C TYR A 141 -13.60 2.36 -15.16
N LEU A 142 -13.02 1.43 -14.39
CA LEU A 142 -13.69 0.20 -13.96
C LEU A 142 -14.66 0.39 -12.78
N THR A 143 -14.41 1.38 -11.92
CA THR A 143 -15.15 1.53 -10.63
C THR A 143 -15.96 2.83 -10.56
N GLN A 144 -15.97 3.64 -11.62
CA GLN A 144 -16.56 5.00 -11.66
C GLN A 144 -16.12 5.89 -10.50
N GLN A 145 -14.90 5.67 -9.97
CA GLN A 145 -14.35 6.48 -8.90
C GLN A 145 -14.08 7.91 -9.37
N THR A 146 -14.34 8.87 -8.49
CA THR A 146 -13.95 10.26 -8.74
C THR A 146 -12.43 10.42 -8.69
N LEU A 147 -11.90 11.35 -9.48
CA LEU A 147 -10.48 11.68 -9.49
C LEU A 147 -10.00 12.08 -8.08
N LEU A 148 -10.84 12.83 -7.36
CA LEU A 148 -10.60 13.23 -5.97
C LEU A 148 -10.40 12.04 -5.03
N ALA A 149 -11.25 11.01 -5.12
CA ALA A 149 -11.13 9.80 -4.30
C ALA A 149 -9.87 8.99 -4.64
N SER A 150 -9.49 8.93 -5.92
CA SER A 150 -8.26 8.28 -6.35
C SER A 150 -7.03 9.01 -5.83
N PHE A 151 -7.00 10.34 -5.93
CA PHE A 151 -5.91 11.17 -5.41
C PHE A 151 -5.79 11.06 -3.89
N LEU A 152 -6.91 11.13 -3.15
CA LEU A 152 -6.88 10.92 -1.69
C LEU A 152 -6.38 9.51 -1.32
N SER A 153 -6.77 8.48 -2.08
CA SER A 153 -6.28 7.11 -1.83
C SER A 153 -4.77 7.01 -2.02
N TRP A 154 -4.25 7.64 -3.08
CA TRP A 154 -2.80 7.70 -3.33
C TRP A 154 -2.08 8.48 -2.22
N ALA A 155 -2.60 9.65 -1.86
CA ALA A 155 -2.07 10.51 -0.80
C ALA A 155 -2.09 9.80 0.58
N ALA A 156 -3.13 9.00 0.86
CA ALA A 156 -3.23 8.20 2.08
C ALA A 156 -2.12 7.13 2.20
N GLY A 157 -1.60 6.64 1.07
CA GLY A 157 -0.42 5.77 1.07
C GLY A 157 0.90 6.53 1.13
N PHE A 158 0.98 7.67 0.44
CA PHE A 158 2.22 8.45 0.30
C PHE A 158 2.56 9.29 1.54
N LEU A 159 1.60 10.07 2.05
CA LEU A 159 1.83 11.07 3.10
C LEU A 159 2.32 10.48 4.43
N PRO A 160 1.73 9.40 4.99
CA PRO A 160 2.17 8.94 6.28
C PRO A 160 3.61 8.38 6.23
N GLN A 161 4.07 7.91 5.06
CA GLN A 161 5.44 7.47 4.84
C GLN A 161 6.43 8.64 4.86
N VAL A 162 6.05 9.78 4.26
CA VAL A 162 6.87 11.01 4.27
C VAL A 162 6.86 11.67 5.64
N ILE A 163 5.73 11.66 6.35
CA ILE A 163 5.64 12.22 7.72
C ILE A 163 6.52 11.41 8.68
N LEU A 164 6.53 10.07 8.55
CA LEU A 164 7.41 9.20 9.34
C LEU A 164 8.90 9.51 9.10
N LEU A 165 9.29 9.99 7.91
CA LEU A 165 10.66 10.45 7.65
C LEU A 165 11.05 11.58 8.60
N TYR A 166 10.21 12.60 8.73
CA TYR A 166 10.45 13.75 9.60
C TYR A 166 10.43 13.40 11.09
N LEU A 167 9.73 12.33 11.49
CA LEU A 167 9.65 11.91 12.89
C LEU A 167 10.85 11.03 13.33
N VAL A 168 11.51 10.39 12.37
CA VAL A 168 12.60 9.41 12.61
C VAL A 168 14.00 10.00 12.35
N GLN A 169 14.09 11.15 11.67
CA GLN A 169 15.31 11.96 11.56
C GLN A 169 15.66 12.66 12.88
#